data_AF-A0A316BZI6-F1
#
_entry.id   AF-A0A316BZI6-F1
#
_cell.length_a   1.000
_cell.length_b   1.000
_cell.length_c   1.000
_cell.angle_alpha   90.00
_cell.angle_beta   90.00
_cell.angle_gamma   90.00
#
_symmetry.space_group_name_H-M   'P 1'
#
loop_
_entity.id
_entity.type
_entity.pdbx_description
1 polymer ?
#
loop_
_entity_poly.entity_id
_entity_poly.type
_entity_poly.pdbx_seq_one_letter_code
_entity_poly.pdbx_strand_id
1 'polypeptide(L)'
;MKKVLLAAVVLLFAQPALAEWKPLDDGVTSAPSDTNSTIQAVVLHCVDGAVIDVYSGGDGTIRPLSGGEVEDFFYKPGFIRAVVDDQVFPIVAAGSGDAVVLFSEGEEQDGYQAPLDPALVAALGTGELLTLNFDLNPTTGSDGSTFESFASFDLTGGGQLIRDAIGNCQ
;
A
#
# COMPACT_ATOMS: atom_id res chain seq x y z
N MET A 1 3.47 16.52 -62.47
CA MET A 1 3.19 16.71 -61.03
C MET A 1 2.99 15.34 -60.41
N LYS A 2 3.89 14.86 -59.55
CA LYS A 2 3.69 13.61 -58.79
C LYS A 2 4.30 13.82 -57.41
N LYS A 3 3.45 14.16 -56.45
CA LYS A 3 3.82 14.37 -55.04
C LYS A 3 3.99 12.99 -54.40
N VAL A 4 5.21 12.66 -53.98
CA VAL A 4 5.48 11.50 -53.14
C VAL A 4 5.19 11.93 -51.70
N LEU A 5 4.13 11.37 -51.11
CA LEU A 5 3.76 11.60 -49.73
C LEU A 5 4.61 10.66 -48.85
N LEU A 6 5.53 11.22 -48.07
CA LEU A 6 6.20 10.51 -46.98
C LEU A 6 5.19 10.40 -45.81
N ALA A 7 4.70 9.20 -45.53
CA ALA A 7 3.93 8.93 -44.33
C ALA A 7 4.90 8.51 -43.21
N ALA A 8 5.22 9.44 -42.31
CA ALA A 8 5.88 9.11 -41.05
C ALA A 8 4.82 8.59 -40.07
N VAL A 9 4.84 7.29 -39.81
CA VAL A 9 4.03 6.67 -38.75
C VAL A 9 4.75 6.91 -37.43
N VAL A 10 4.28 7.88 -36.65
CA VAL A 10 4.68 8.07 -35.26
C VAL A 10 3.86 7.09 -34.42
N LEU A 11 4.46 5.95 -34.08
CA LEU A 11 3.93 5.05 -33.05
C LEU A 11 4.19 5.70 -31.68
N LEU A 12 3.20 6.46 -31.20
CA LEU A 12 3.09 6.85 -29.79
C LEU A 12 2.79 5.57 -29.00
N PHE A 13 3.84 4.93 -28.46
CA PHE A 13 3.66 3.97 -27.39
C PHE A 13 3.14 4.73 -26.18
N ALA A 14 1.83 4.67 -25.95
CA ALA A 14 1.25 5.04 -24.66
C ALA A 14 1.82 4.04 -23.65
N GLN A 15 2.88 4.43 -22.94
CA GLN A 15 3.32 3.66 -21.79
C GLN A 15 2.20 3.78 -20.74
N PRO A 16 1.76 2.67 -20.12
CA PRO A 16 0.95 2.78 -18.91
C PRO A 16 1.74 3.66 -17.94
N ALA A 17 1.10 4.68 -17.40
CA ALA A 17 1.71 5.48 -16.35
C ALA A 17 1.94 4.53 -15.17
N LEU A 18 3.18 4.05 -15.01
CA LEU A 18 3.59 3.36 -13.79
C LEU A 18 3.27 4.30 -12.63
N ALA A 19 2.66 3.76 -11.58
CA ALA A 19 2.31 4.54 -10.40
C ALA A 19 3.61 5.01 -9.73
N GLU A 20 4.05 6.21 -10.08
CA GLU A 20 5.31 6.78 -9.63
C GLU A 20 5.18 7.32 -8.20
N TRP A 21 6.16 7.00 -7.36
CA TRP A 21 6.31 7.58 -6.02
C TRP A 21 6.63 9.07 -6.12
N LYS A 22 5.87 9.88 -5.40
CA LYS A 22 5.99 11.34 -5.40
C LYS A 22 6.42 11.83 -4.02
N PRO A 23 7.34 12.81 -3.95
CA PRO A 23 7.66 13.45 -2.69
C PRO A 23 6.46 14.24 -2.15
N LEU A 24 6.33 14.24 -0.84
CA LEU A 24 5.51 15.13 -0.02
C LEU A 24 6.45 15.88 0.94
N ASP A 25 5.95 16.93 1.61
CA ASP A 25 6.77 17.77 2.49
C ASP A 25 7.46 16.95 3.60
N ASP A 26 6.77 15.96 4.16
CA ASP A 26 7.27 15.10 5.25
C ASP A 26 7.26 13.60 4.89
N GLY A 27 7.21 13.23 3.60
CA GLY A 27 7.10 11.83 3.23
C GLY A 27 7.02 11.59 1.73
N VAL A 28 6.49 10.44 1.36
CA VAL A 28 6.32 10.02 -0.05
C VAL A 28 4.98 9.35 -0.24
N THR A 29 4.39 9.51 -1.41
CA THR A 29 3.08 8.94 -1.73
C THR A 29 3.06 8.22 -3.06
N SER A 30 2.24 7.18 -3.14
CA SER A 30 1.92 6.52 -4.41
C SER A 30 0.45 6.11 -4.43
N ALA A 31 -0.13 6.10 -5.62
CA ALA A 31 -1.44 5.50 -5.87
C ALA A 31 -1.26 3.99 -6.12
N PRO A 32 -2.28 3.16 -5.86
CA PRO A 32 -2.18 1.74 -6.19
C PRO A 32 -2.03 1.52 -7.70
N SER A 33 -1.16 0.59 -8.08
CA SER A 33 -1.04 0.08 -9.45
C SER A 33 -2.13 -0.95 -9.77
N ASP A 34 -2.64 -1.63 -8.74
CA ASP A 34 -3.80 -2.53 -8.82
C ASP A 34 -4.55 -2.54 -7.48
N THR A 35 -5.87 -2.63 -7.51
CA THR A 35 -6.69 -2.73 -6.29
C THR A 35 -8.11 -3.22 -6.60
N ASN A 36 -8.68 -3.98 -5.67
CA ASN A 36 -10.13 -4.26 -5.63
C ASN A 36 -10.83 -3.51 -4.49
N SER A 37 -10.20 -2.48 -3.90
CA SER A 37 -10.66 -1.78 -2.70
C SER A 37 -10.84 -0.27 -2.93
N THR A 38 -11.38 0.43 -1.94
CA THR A 38 -11.50 1.90 -1.95
C THR A 38 -10.19 2.65 -1.75
N ILE A 39 -9.06 1.97 -1.58
CA ILE A 39 -7.75 2.60 -1.38
C ILE A 39 -7.37 3.44 -2.59
N GLN A 40 -6.93 4.68 -2.33
CA GLN A 40 -6.55 5.65 -3.36
C GLN A 40 -5.07 6.04 -3.28
N ALA A 41 -4.48 5.99 -2.09
CA ALA A 41 -3.06 6.31 -1.92
C ALA A 41 -2.50 5.65 -0.66
N VAL A 42 -1.19 5.42 -0.70
CA VAL A 42 -0.37 5.20 0.49
C VAL A 42 0.53 6.41 0.70
N VAL A 43 0.81 6.76 1.95
CA VAL A 43 1.83 7.72 2.35
C VAL A 43 2.80 7.05 3.31
N LEU A 44 4.09 7.19 3.04
CA LEU A 44 5.16 6.75 3.93
C LEU A 44 5.87 7.98 4.50
N HIS A 45 5.95 8.10 5.82
CA HIS A 45 6.51 9.27 6.49
C HIS A 45 7.08 8.93 7.88
N CYS A 46 7.80 9.88 8.49
CA CYS A 46 8.30 9.77 9.86
C CYS A 46 7.46 10.64 10.82
N VAL A 47 7.05 10.08 11.96
CA VAL A 47 6.52 10.85 13.10
C VAL A 47 7.29 10.48 14.37
N ASP A 48 6.99 9.31 14.93
CA ASP A 48 7.68 8.66 16.05
C ASP A 48 8.10 7.25 15.58
N GLY A 49 9.03 7.20 14.63
CA GLY A 49 9.29 6.02 13.80
C GLY A 49 8.61 6.08 12.42
N ALA A 50 8.82 5.02 11.63
CA ALA A 50 8.25 4.90 10.28
C ALA A 50 6.74 4.62 10.35
N VAL A 51 5.98 5.30 9.49
CA VAL A 51 4.52 5.23 9.43
C VAL A 51 4.06 4.90 8.01
N ILE A 52 3.01 4.08 7.91
CA ILE A 52 2.28 3.83 6.65
C ILE A 52 0.84 4.32 6.85
N ASP A 53 0.46 5.37 6.14
CA ASP A 53 -0.93 5.84 6.08
C ASP A 53 -1.59 5.36 4.79
N VAL A 54 -2.79 4.84 4.90
CA VAL A 54 -3.62 4.39 3.78
C VAL A 54 -4.84 5.28 3.68
N TYR A 55 -4.94 5.98 2.55
CA TYR A 55 -6.07 6.84 2.25
C TYR A 55 -7.05 6.11 1.34
N SER A 56 -8.33 6.18 1.68
CA SER A 56 -9.40 5.59 0.89
C SER A 56 -10.45 6.63 0.48
N GLY A 57 -11.13 6.37 -0.63
CA GLY A 57 -12.12 7.28 -1.18
C GLY A 57 -13.43 7.30 -0.40
N GLY A 58 -14.06 8.48 -0.32
CA GLY A 58 -15.36 8.66 0.29
C GLY A 58 -15.25 9.08 1.74
N ASP A 59 -15.57 8.17 2.66
CA ASP A 59 -15.64 8.37 4.12
C ASP A 59 -14.40 7.85 4.87
N GLY A 60 -13.29 7.58 4.17
CA GLY A 60 -12.06 7.08 4.77
C GLY A 60 -12.06 5.58 5.08
N THR A 61 -13.14 4.87 4.78
CA THR A 61 -13.24 3.43 5.07
C THR A 61 -12.70 2.55 3.93
N ILE A 62 -11.78 1.64 4.28
CA ILE A 62 -11.28 0.59 3.39
C ILE A 62 -12.36 -0.49 3.25
N ARG A 63 -12.82 -0.70 2.01
CA ARG A 63 -13.84 -1.71 1.67
C ARG A 63 -13.65 -2.22 0.24
N PRO A 64 -14.22 -3.38 -0.12
CA PRO A 64 -14.22 -3.85 -1.50
C PRO A 64 -14.94 -2.87 -2.44
N LEU A 65 -14.42 -2.67 -3.65
CA LEU A 65 -15.06 -1.87 -4.70
C LEU A 65 -16.42 -2.43 -5.13
N SER A 66 -16.62 -3.74 -4.97
CA SER A 66 -17.90 -4.42 -5.21
C SER A 66 -18.97 -4.06 -4.17
N GLY A 67 -18.62 -3.33 -3.10
CA GLY A 67 -19.43 -3.18 -1.90
C GLY A 67 -19.25 -4.37 -0.95
N GLY A 68 -19.67 -4.18 0.30
CA GLY A 68 -19.51 -5.12 1.40
C GLY A 68 -19.77 -4.44 2.75
N GLU A 69 -19.96 -5.24 3.80
CA GLU A 69 -19.95 -4.69 5.16
C GLU A 69 -18.52 -4.36 5.58
N VAL A 70 -18.39 -3.37 6.45
CA VAL A 70 -17.11 -2.99 7.05
C VAL A 70 -17.08 -3.68 8.38
N GLU A 71 -16.22 -4.67 8.51
CA GLU A 71 -16.06 -5.40 9.76
C GLU A 71 -14.92 -4.80 10.60
N ASP A 72 -15.16 -4.61 11.90
CA ASP A 72 -14.22 -3.99 12.85
C ASP A 72 -13.00 -4.88 13.19
N PHE A 73 -12.64 -5.85 12.34
CA PHE A 73 -11.53 -6.78 12.59
C PHE A 73 -10.15 -6.17 12.30
N PHE A 74 -10.08 -5.03 11.59
CA PHE A 74 -8.82 -4.37 11.24
C PHE A 74 -7.96 -3.96 12.44
N TYR A 75 -8.56 -3.79 13.61
CA TYR A 75 -7.88 -3.43 14.86
C TYR A 75 -7.29 -4.64 15.61
N LYS A 76 -7.41 -5.85 15.06
CA LYS A 76 -6.95 -7.09 15.70
C LYS A 76 -5.81 -7.74 14.90
N PRO A 77 -4.88 -8.44 15.57
CA PRO A 77 -3.87 -9.25 14.93
C PRO A 77 -4.47 -10.32 14.00
N GLY A 78 -3.77 -10.60 12.89
CA GLY A 78 -4.07 -11.68 11.95
C GLY A 78 -4.97 -11.31 10.78
N PHE A 79 -5.49 -10.07 10.74
CA PHE A 79 -6.48 -9.64 9.74
C PHE A 79 -5.91 -8.77 8.62
N ILE A 80 -4.66 -8.29 8.74
CA ILE A 80 -4.00 -7.47 7.74
C ILE A 80 -2.55 -7.94 7.59
N ARG A 81 -2.03 -7.88 6.36
CA ARG A 81 -0.60 -8.12 6.11
C ARG A 81 -0.08 -7.21 5.00
N ALA A 82 1.16 -6.77 5.17
CA ALA A 82 1.97 -6.24 4.09
C ALA A 82 2.71 -7.41 3.43
N VAL A 83 2.76 -7.43 2.10
CA VAL A 83 3.59 -8.38 1.34
C VAL A 83 4.54 -7.59 0.46
N VAL A 84 5.85 -7.75 0.64
CA VAL A 84 6.87 -7.15 -0.22
C VAL A 84 7.68 -8.27 -0.88
N ASP A 85 7.56 -8.41 -2.20
CA ASP A 85 8.24 -9.46 -3.00
C ASP A 85 8.19 -10.85 -2.34
N ASP A 86 6.98 -11.30 -1.97
CA ASP A 86 6.68 -12.55 -1.25
C ASP A 86 7.02 -12.60 0.26
N GLN A 87 7.66 -11.58 0.83
CA GLN A 87 7.87 -11.49 2.27
C GLN A 87 6.63 -10.96 2.97
N VAL A 88 6.10 -11.71 3.94
CA VAL A 88 4.87 -11.39 4.65
C VAL A 88 5.17 -10.75 6.00
N PHE A 89 4.57 -9.58 6.24
CA PHE A 89 4.66 -8.82 7.48
C PHE A 89 3.26 -8.65 8.07
N PRO A 90 2.97 -9.29 9.21
CA PRO A 90 1.71 -9.07 9.93
C PRO A 90 1.61 -7.62 10.42
N ILE A 91 0.45 -7.00 10.19
CA ILE A 91 0.19 -5.60 10.56
C ILE A 91 -1.22 -5.44 11.13
N VAL A 92 -1.44 -4.37 11.88
CA VAL A 92 -2.76 -3.93 12.36
C VAL A 92 -3.03 -2.51 11.92
N ALA A 93 -4.30 -2.15 11.86
CA ALA A 93 -4.73 -0.79 11.58
C ALA A 93 -5.10 -0.06 12.87
N ALA A 94 -4.82 1.25 12.91
CA ALA A 94 -5.50 2.19 13.78
C ALA A 94 -6.23 3.23 12.91
N GLY A 95 -7.48 3.53 13.26
CA GLY A 95 -8.30 4.49 12.53
C GLY A 95 -7.87 5.91 12.87
N SER A 96 -7.65 6.74 11.85
CA SER A 96 -7.23 8.14 12.01
C SER A 96 -7.98 9.04 11.03
N GLY A 97 -9.27 9.28 11.31
CA GLY A 97 -10.10 10.20 10.52
C GLY A 97 -10.20 9.78 9.05
N ASP A 98 -9.54 10.53 8.17
CA ASP A 98 -9.55 10.32 6.71
C ASP A 98 -8.53 9.25 6.24
N ALA A 99 -7.69 8.73 7.14
CA ALA A 99 -6.69 7.71 6.86
C ALA A 99 -6.71 6.56 7.86
N VAL A 100 -6.21 5.41 7.42
CA VAL A 100 -5.89 4.27 8.27
C VAL A 100 -4.38 4.21 8.45
N VAL A 101 -3.91 4.21 9.69
CA VAL A 101 -2.49 4.10 10.01
C VAL A 101 -2.16 2.63 10.25
N LEU A 102 -1.11 2.10 9.61
CA LEU A 102 -0.68 0.71 9.80
C LEU A 102 0.51 0.62 10.75
N PHE A 103 0.43 -0.38 11.62
CA PHE A 103 1.43 -0.73 12.63
C PHE A 103 1.82 -2.19 12.50
N SER A 104 2.98 -2.58 12.99
CA SER A 104 3.24 -4.01 13.21
C SER A 104 2.37 -4.54 14.35
N GLU A 105 2.07 -5.84 14.33
CA GLU A 105 1.37 -6.50 15.43
C GLU A 105 2.19 -6.44 16.74
N GLY A 106 1.58 -5.87 17.77
CA GLY A 106 2.16 -5.71 19.11
C GLY A 106 1.35 -6.43 20.20
N GLU A 107 1.63 -6.09 21.45
CA GLU A 107 0.96 -6.66 22.62
C GLU A 107 -0.43 -6.04 22.86
N GLU A 108 -1.34 -6.80 23.47
CA GLU A 108 -2.72 -6.33 23.76
C GLU A 108 -2.76 -5.08 24.62
N GLN A 109 -1.85 -4.95 25.60
CA GLN A 109 -1.76 -3.81 26.50
C GLN A 109 -1.48 -2.48 25.77
N ASP A 110 -0.91 -2.56 24.57
CA ASP A 110 -0.57 -1.43 23.70
C ASP A 110 -1.58 -1.31 22.55
N GLY A 111 -2.76 -1.94 22.67
CA GLY A 111 -3.79 -1.95 21.64
C GLY A 111 -3.39 -2.73 20.38
N TYR A 112 -2.49 -3.71 20.53
CA TYR A 112 -1.87 -4.50 19.45
C TYR A 112 -1.03 -3.70 18.46
N GLN A 113 -0.66 -2.46 18.78
CA GLN A 113 0.10 -1.57 17.89
C GLN A 113 1.56 -1.52 18.32
N ALA A 114 2.46 -1.92 17.43
CA ALA A 114 3.90 -1.76 17.58
C ALA A 114 4.50 -0.94 16.43
N PRO A 115 5.67 -0.29 16.63
CA PRO A 115 6.42 0.32 15.54
C PRO A 115 6.64 -0.66 14.40
N LEU A 116 6.64 -0.17 13.15
CA LEU A 116 6.83 -1.01 11.98
C LEU A 116 8.11 -1.84 12.09
N ASP A 117 8.01 -3.12 11.74
CA ASP A 117 9.13 -4.04 11.67
C ASP A 117 10.26 -3.42 10.82
N PRO A 118 11.48 -3.27 11.36
CA PRO A 118 12.63 -2.77 10.60
C PRO A 118 12.88 -3.56 9.31
N ALA A 119 12.55 -4.85 9.27
CA ALA A 119 12.64 -5.67 8.07
C ALA A 119 11.60 -5.26 7.01
N LEU A 120 10.39 -4.87 7.41
CA LEU A 120 9.39 -4.30 6.50
C LEU A 120 9.87 -2.96 5.94
N VAL A 121 10.38 -2.06 6.80
CA VAL A 121 10.92 -0.76 6.37
C VAL A 121 12.08 -0.94 5.37
N ALA A 122 12.98 -1.88 5.64
CA ALA A 122 14.06 -2.22 4.71
C ALA A 122 13.51 -2.77 3.38
N ALA A 123 12.54 -3.69 3.44
CA ALA A 123 11.93 -4.28 2.25
C ALA A 123 11.24 -3.24 1.36
N LEU A 124 10.50 -2.29 1.94
CA LEU A 124 9.88 -1.18 1.20
C LEU A 124 10.90 -0.35 0.41
N GLY A 125 12.11 -0.19 0.94
CA GLY A 125 13.18 0.55 0.30
C GLY A 125 13.94 -0.21 -0.79
N THR A 126 13.83 -1.55 -0.85
CA THR A 126 14.62 -2.38 -1.76
C THR A 126 13.81 -3.28 -2.69
N GLY A 127 12.52 -3.46 -2.38
CA GLY A 127 11.66 -4.36 -3.12
C GLY A 127 11.08 -3.76 -4.39
N GLU A 128 10.27 -4.55 -5.09
CA GLU A 128 9.65 -4.21 -6.38
C GLU A 128 8.13 -4.03 -6.26
N LEU A 129 7.46 -4.76 -5.37
CA LEU A 129 6.02 -4.70 -5.21
C LEU A 129 5.61 -4.78 -3.74
N LEU A 130 4.85 -3.78 -3.26
CA LEU A 130 4.10 -3.86 -2.01
C LEU A 130 2.66 -4.27 -2.32
N THR A 131 2.13 -5.25 -1.60
CA THR A 131 0.68 -5.55 -1.56
C THR A 131 0.18 -5.51 -0.14
N LEU A 132 -0.77 -4.62 0.13
CA LEU A 132 -1.52 -4.57 1.38
C LEU A 132 -2.78 -5.42 1.21
N ASN A 133 -2.94 -6.44 2.05
CA ASN A 133 -4.14 -7.26 2.08
C ASN A 133 -4.90 -6.98 3.38
N PHE A 134 -6.19 -6.71 3.25
CA PHE A 134 -7.11 -6.44 4.33
C PHE A 134 -8.16 -7.53 4.42
N ASP A 135 -8.75 -7.64 5.60
CA ASP A 135 -9.84 -8.57 5.91
C ASP A 135 -9.47 -10.03 5.64
N LEU A 136 -8.34 -10.43 6.20
CA LEU A 136 -7.93 -11.83 6.18
C LEU A 136 -8.82 -12.60 7.17
N ASN A 137 -9.81 -13.34 6.68
CA ASN A 137 -10.60 -14.21 7.57
C ASN A 137 -9.80 -15.48 7.95
N PRO A 138 -9.41 -15.68 9.21
CA PRO A 138 -8.61 -16.83 9.63
C PRO A 138 -9.39 -18.15 9.65
N THR A 139 -10.72 -18.14 9.55
CA THR A 139 -11.58 -19.34 9.60
C THR A 139 -11.93 -19.93 8.23
N THR A 140 -11.77 -19.17 7.15
CA THR A 140 -11.96 -19.63 5.77
C THR A 140 -10.65 -19.81 5.01
N GLY A 141 -9.53 -19.32 5.55
CA GLY A 141 -8.21 -19.42 4.92
C GLY A 141 -7.49 -20.77 5.16
N SER A 142 -7.91 -21.84 4.48
CA SER A 142 -7.04 -23.03 4.31
C SER A 142 -7.16 -23.74 2.95
N ASP A 143 -8.14 -23.35 2.13
CA ASP A 143 -8.41 -23.92 0.79
C ASP A 143 -8.37 -22.90 -0.36
N GLY A 144 -8.00 -21.64 -0.08
CA GLY A 144 -7.72 -20.64 -1.10
C GLY A 144 -8.87 -19.69 -1.48
N SER A 145 -9.85 -19.44 -0.60
CA SER A 145 -10.85 -18.38 -0.85
C SER A 145 -10.49 -17.02 -0.22
N THR A 146 -10.34 -16.01 -1.10
CA THR A 146 -10.57 -14.54 -1.00
C THR A 146 -10.01 -13.76 0.20
N PHE A 147 -9.03 -12.89 -0.05
CA PHE A 147 -8.82 -11.66 0.74
C PHE A 147 -9.91 -10.67 0.32
N GLU A 148 -10.69 -10.10 1.25
CA GLU A 148 -11.83 -9.28 0.82
C GLU A 148 -11.38 -7.98 0.15
N SER A 149 -10.19 -7.46 0.49
CA SER A 149 -9.64 -6.27 -0.16
C SER A 149 -8.11 -6.27 -0.23
N PHE A 150 -7.57 -5.73 -1.32
CA PHE A 150 -6.14 -5.52 -1.50
C PHE A 150 -5.86 -4.23 -2.27
N ALA A 151 -4.65 -3.71 -2.08
CA ALA A 151 -4.05 -2.69 -2.93
C ALA A 151 -2.56 -3.00 -3.11
N SER A 152 -2.10 -2.94 -4.36
CA SER A 152 -0.70 -3.15 -4.74
C SER A 152 -0.08 -1.84 -5.21
N PHE A 153 1.19 -1.63 -4.85
CA PHE A 153 1.97 -0.44 -5.15
C PHE A 153 3.31 -0.86 -5.73
N ASP A 154 3.62 -0.35 -6.92
CA ASP A 154 4.92 -0.56 -7.56
C ASP A 154 6.01 0.19 -6.77
N LEU A 155 7.04 -0.50 -6.31
CA LEU A 155 8.19 0.06 -5.60
C LEU A 155 9.36 0.35 -6.56
N THR A 156 9.28 -0.13 -7.81
CA THR A 156 10.33 0.00 -8.82
C THR A 156 10.68 1.46 -9.06
N GLY A 157 11.96 1.79 -8.90
CA GLY A 157 12.47 3.16 -9.06
C GLY A 157 12.20 4.09 -7.88
N GLY A 158 11.32 3.71 -6.94
CA GLY A 158 10.99 4.50 -5.74
C GLY A 158 11.95 4.28 -4.55
N GLY A 159 12.76 3.23 -4.57
CA GLY A 159 13.51 2.77 -3.38
C GLY A 159 14.40 3.83 -2.70
N GLN A 160 15.07 4.71 -3.45
CA GLN A 160 15.87 5.78 -2.83
C GLN A 160 14.97 6.81 -2.12
N LEU A 161 13.90 7.23 -2.80
CA LEU A 161 12.94 8.19 -2.28
C LEU A 161 12.24 7.65 -1.02
N ILE A 162 11.88 6.37 -1.01
CA ILE A 162 11.31 5.68 0.16
C ILE A 162 12.32 5.61 1.32
N ARG A 163 13.57 5.22 1.07
CA ARG A 163 14.59 5.18 2.12
C ARG A 163 14.89 6.54 2.72
N ASP A 164 14.87 7.60 1.92
CA ASP A 164 15.04 8.96 2.41
C ASP A 164 13.86 9.40 3.28
N ALA A 165 12.64 8.93 2.96
CA ALA A 165 11.43 9.25 3.70
C ALA A 165 11.29 8.49 5.02
N ILE A 166 11.63 7.19 5.07
CA ILE A 166 11.34 6.34 6.25
C ILE A 166 12.52 5.52 6.78
N GLY A 167 13.67 5.50 6.10
CA GLY A 167 14.78 4.59 6.43
C GLY A 167 15.56 4.95 7.69
N ASN A 168 15.39 6.17 8.22
CA ASN A 168 16.12 6.67 9.40
C ASN A 168 15.20 7.34 10.44
N CYS A 169 13.89 7.01 10.45
CA CYS A 169 13.01 7.53 11.49
C CYS A 169 13.47 7.03 12.87
N GLN A 170 13.51 7.93 13.85
CA GLN A 170 13.85 7.64 15.24
C GLN A 170 12.61 7.69 16.13
#